data_AF-A0A661CHU2-F1
#
_entry.id   AF-A0A661CHU2-F1
#
_cell.length_a   1.000
_cell.length_b   1.000
_cell.length_c   1.000
_cell.angle_alpha   90.00
_cell.angle_beta   90.00
_cell.angle_gamma   90.00
#
_symmetry.space_group_name_H-M   'P 1'
#
loop_
_entity.id
_entity.type
_entity.pdbx_description
1 polymer ?
#
loop_
_entity_poly.entity_id
_entity_poly.type
_entity_poly.pdbx_seq_one_letter_code
_entity_poly.pdbx_strand_id
1 'polypeptide(L)'
;RKHQLNINLTVLPPFYEQPDYIDALVSSAQPYLAQSYDHLIFSYHGLPESHITKLDKSGQHCLQQDDCCQQSHETHKTCYRHQVFKTTQCFAEKSGLTLERYSIAFQSRLGRAKWLGPNTEDRIRELAASGAKNILVICPAFVTDCLETLEEIEIRGQDVFCEAGGETLTLIPCLNDQPEWVEVLASWCK
;
A
#
# COMPACT_ATOMS: atom_id res chain seq x y z
N ARG A 1 -15.48 -16.31 28.24
CA ARG A 1 -16.70 -16.70 29.02
C ARG A 1 -16.41 -17.35 30.39
N LYS A 2 -15.23 -17.96 30.64
CA LYS A 2 -14.86 -18.61 31.92
C LYS A 2 -14.78 -17.67 33.15
N HIS A 3 -14.61 -16.36 32.93
CA HIS A 3 -14.33 -15.38 34.00
C HIS A 3 -15.45 -14.36 34.27
N GLN A 4 -16.61 -14.47 33.59
CA GLN A 4 -17.77 -13.54 33.73
C GLN A 4 -17.39 -12.04 33.78
N LEU A 5 -16.36 -11.63 33.03
CA LEU A 5 -15.96 -10.22 32.97
C LEU A 5 -17.00 -9.43 32.19
N ASN A 6 -17.47 -8.31 32.76
CA ASN A 6 -18.37 -7.38 32.08
C ASN A 6 -17.57 -6.45 31.15
N ILE A 7 -17.13 -6.99 30.02
CA ILE A 7 -16.37 -6.28 28.99
C ILE A 7 -17.21 -6.26 27.72
N ASN A 8 -17.35 -5.07 27.13
CA ASN A 8 -17.91 -4.90 25.80
C ASN A 8 -16.76 -4.79 24.79
N LEU A 9 -16.83 -5.53 23.68
CA LEU A 9 -15.82 -5.54 22.63
C LEU A 9 -16.43 -4.98 21.35
N THR A 10 -15.90 -3.85 20.89
CA THR A 10 -16.20 -3.28 19.58
C THR A 10 -14.99 -3.51 18.68
N VAL A 11 -15.23 -3.97 17.45
CA VAL A 11 -14.19 -4.19 16.44
C VAL A 11 -14.48 -3.29 15.26
N LEU A 12 -13.54 -2.39 14.95
CA LEU A 12 -13.59 -1.62 13.72
C LEU A 12 -13.23 -2.56 12.54
N PRO A 13 -14.06 -2.63 11.48
CA PRO A 13 -13.72 -3.40 10.28
C PRO A 13 -12.53 -2.75 9.53
N PRO A 14 -11.98 -3.44 8.50
CA PRO A 14 -10.98 -2.84 7.62
C PRO A 14 -11.42 -1.46 7.09
N PHE A 15 -10.54 -0.48 7.17
CA PHE A 15 -10.84 0.94 6.90
C PHE A 15 -10.22 1.47 5.59
N TYR A 16 -9.79 0.57 4.70
CA TYR A 16 -8.98 0.84 3.49
C TYR A 16 -9.59 1.88 2.51
N GLU A 17 -10.89 2.12 2.58
CA GLU A 17 -11.63 3.09 1.75
C GLU A 17 -12.38 4.14 2.58
N GLN A 18 -12.16 4.19 3.91
CA GLN A 18 -12.80 5.18 4.77
C GLN A 18 -12.31 6.60 4.39
N PRO A 19 -13.21 7.56 4.14
CA PRO A 19 -12.82 8.88 3.66
C PRO A 19 -11.82 9.59 4.57
N ASP A 20 -12.07 9.62 5.88
CA ASP A 20 -11.19 10.26 6.87
C ASP A 20 -9.77 9.67 6.90
N TYR A 21 -9.62 8.36 6.72
CA TYR A 21 -8.31 7.73 6.53
C TYR A 21 -7.62 8.18 5.24
N ILE A 22 -8.34 8.19 4.11
CA ILE A 22 -7.80 8.61 2.81
C ILE A 22 -7.41 10.10 2.87
N ASP A 23 -8.18 10.92 3.58
CA ASP A 23 -7.92 12.33 3.78
C ASP A 23 -6.61 12.55 4.52
N ALA A 24 -6.43 11.89 5.67
CA ALA A 24 -5.18 11.94 6.43
C ALA A 24 -3.98 11.44 5.62
N LEU A 25 -4.14 10.35 4.86
CA LEU A 25 -3.09 9.77 4.02
C LEU A 25 -2.68 10.69 2.87
N VAL A 26 -3.65 11.31 2.18
CA VAL A 26 -3.35 12.27 1.11
C VAL A 26 -2.70 13.52 1.70
N SER A 27 -3.23 14.03 2.81
CA SER A 27 -2.71 15.19 3.52
C SER A 27 -1.24 15.01 3.93
N SER A 28 -0.89 13.84 4.50
CA SER A 28 0.49 13.53 4.89
C SER A 28 1.45 13.45 3.70
N ALA A 29 0.95 13.04 2.53
CA ALA A 29 1.75 12.92 1.31
C ALA A 29 1.88 14.24 0.52
N GLN A 30 1.01 15.23 0.73
CA GLN A 30 0.99 16.49 -0.04
C GLN A 30 2.35 17.21 -0.13
N PRO A 31 3.15 17.35 0.95
CA PRO A 31 4.44 18.02 0.88
C PRO A 31 5.43 17.36 -0.10
N TYR A 32 5.29 16.06 -0.34
CA TYR A 32 6.10 15.29 -1.27
C TYR A 32 5.52 15.35 -2.69
N LEU A 33 4.19 15.23 -2.81
CA LEU A 33 3.48 15.33 -4.09
C LEU A 33 3.56 16.72 -4.73
N ALA A 34 3.81 17.77 -3.94
CA ALA A 34 4.00 19.13 -4.43
C ALA A 34 5.39 19.36 -5.07
N GLN A 35 6.34 18.45 -4.83
CA GLN A 35 7.69 18.52 -5.39
C GLN A 35 7.72 17.90 -6.80
N SER A 36 8.82 18.11 -7.53
CA SER A 36 9.00 17.46 -8.83
C SER A 36 9.43 16.01 -8.62
N TYR A 37 8.69 15.09 -9.22
CA TYR A 37 9.02 13.66 -9.28
C TYR A 37 8.56 13.10 -10.64
N ASP A 38 9.18 12.00 -11.04
CA ASP A 38 8.87 11.30 -12.29
C ASP A 38 7.72 10.31 -12.09
N HIS A 39 7.73 9.59 -10.96
CA HIS A 39 6.75 8.53 -10.69
C HIS A 39 6.53 8.30 -9.19
N LEU A 40 5.33 7.86 -8.80
CA LEU A 40 5.01 7.39 -7.44
C LEU A 40 4.75 5.87 -7.43
N ILE A 41 5.44 5.13 -6.58
CA ILE A 41 5.17 3.71 -6.34
C ILE A 41 4.37 3.56 -5.04
N PHE A 42 3.19 2.94 -5.14
CA PHE A 42 2.48 2.41 -3.99
C PHE A 42 3.03 1.01 -3.68
N SER A 43 3.87 0.90 -2.67
CA SER A 43 4.50 -0.35 -2.27
C SER A 43 3.75 -0.98 -1.10
N TYR A 44 3.25 -2.19 -1.30
CA TYR A 44 2.51 -2.94 -0.29
C TYR A 44 3.27 -4.19 0.13
N HIS A 45 3.12 -4.64 1.39
CA HIS A 45 3.70 -5.92 1.78
C HIS A 45 3.12 -7.04 0.91
N GLY A 46 3.99 -7.86 0.32
CA GLY A 46 3.60 -8.96 -0.54
C GLY A 46 2.91 -10.06 0.26
N LEU A 47 2.05 -10.82 -0.40
CA LEU A 47 1.53 -12.08 0.13
C LEU A 47 1.74 -13.20 -0.88
N PRO A 48 1.94 -14.45 -0.43
CA PRO A 48 1.85 -15.60 -1.32
C PRO A 48 0.48 -15.62 -2.02
N GLU A 49 0.44 -15.90 -3.32
CA GLU A 49 -0.82 -15.97 -4.09
C GLU A 49 -1.81 -16.96 -3.45
N SER A 50 -1.29 -18.02 -2.84
CA SER A 50 -2.11 -19.01 -2.12
C SER A 50 -2.91 -18.44 -0.94
N HIS A 51 -2.47 -17.34 -0.32
CA HIS A 51 -3.23 -16.69 0.75
C HIS A 51 -4.45 -15.97 0.18
N ILE A 52 -4.35 -15.44 -1.03
CA ILE A 52 -5.45 -14.78 -1.73
C ILE A 52 -6.46 -15.82 -2.23
N THR A 53 -5.99 -16.87 -2.90
CA THR A 53 -6.88 -17.89 -3.49
C THR A 53 -7.59 -18.75 -2.45
N LYS A 54 -6.99 -19.02 -1.28
CA LYS A 54 -7.65 -19.80 -0.19
C LYS A 54 -8.85 -19.08 0.43
N LEU A 55 -8.89 -17.75 0.35
CA LEU A 55 -9.99 -16.94 0.87
C LEU A 55 -11.16 -16.91 -0.12
N ASP A 56 -10.90 -17.10 -1.41
CA ASP A 56 -11.94 -17.27 -2.41
C ASP A 56 -12.52 -18.68 -2.37
N LYS A 57 -13.69 -18.82 -1.74
CA LYS A 57 -14.40 -20.10 -1.65
C LYS A 57 -14.99 -20.57 -2.97
N SER A 58 -15.17 -19.67 -3.94
CA SER A 58 -15.61 -20.04 -5.30
C SER A 58 -14.48 -20.71 -6.08
N GLY A 59 -13.23 -20.31 -5.82
CA GLY A 59 -12.06 -20.71 -6.59
C GLY A 59 -12.05 -20.21 -8.04
N GLN A 60 -12.96 -19.31 -8.39
CA GLN A 60 -13.21 -18.87 -9.78
C GLN A 60 -13.00 -17.36 -9.97
N HIS A 61 -12.69 -16.61 -8.91
CA HIS A 61 -12.62 -15.16 -8.97
C HIS A 61 -11.19 -14.65 -8.71
N CYS A 62 -10.64 -14.91 -7.53
CA CYS A 62 -9.36 -14.30 -7.13
C CYS A 62 -8.19 -14.85 -7.95
N LEU A 63 -7.43 -13.94 -8.59
CA LEU A 63 -6.27 -14.24 -9.44
C LEU A 63 -6.60 -15.14 -10.65
N GLN A 64 -7.88 -15.23 -11.04
CA GLN A 64 -8.29 -15.94 -12.26
C GLN A 64 -8.31 -15.03 -13.49
N GLN A 65 -8.39 -13.71 -13.25
CA GLN A 65 -8.36 -12.65 -14.26
C GLN A 65 -7.56 -11.47 -13.71
N ASP A 66 -6.93 -10.69 -14.59
CA ASP A 66 -6.04 -9.59 -14.20
C ASP A 66 -6.78 -8.50 -13.41
N ASP A 67 -8.02 -8.22 -13.81
CA ASP A 67 -8.91 -7.20 -13.28
C ASP A 67 -9.86 -7.71 -12.19
N CYS A 68 -9.63 -8.90 -11.61
CA CYS A 68 -10.56 -9.48 -10.63
C CYS A 68 -10.89 -8.53 -9.47
N CYS A 69 -9.94 -7.69 -9.04
CA CYS A 69 -10.16 -6.71 -7.97
C CYS A 69 -11.10 -5.55 -8.35
N GLN A 70 -11.40 -5.36 -9.63
CA GLN A 70 -12.37 -4.38 -10.13
C GLN A 70 -13.78 -4.98 -10.28
N GLN A 71 -13.88 -6.31 -10.33
CA GLN A 71 -15.14 -7.02 -10.46
C GLN A 71 -15.74 -7.29 -9.08
N SER A 72 -16.94 -6.80 -8.83
CA SER A 72 -17.59 -6.95 -7.51
C SER A 72 -17.69 -8.42 -7.09
N HIS A 73 -17.19 -8.73 -5.90
CA HIS A 73 -17.21 -10.09 -5.35
C HIS A 73 -17.27 -10.08 -3.81
N GLU A 74 -17.86 -11.11 -3.22
CA GLU A 74 -18.06 -11.20 -1.77
C GLU A 74 -16.74 -11.22 -0.98
N THR A 75 -15.67 -11.72 -1.59
CA THR A 75 -14.35 -11.85 -0.98
C THR A 75 -13.66 -10.51 -0.75
N HIS A 76 -14.12 -9.43 -1.39
CA HIS A 76 -13.54 -8.08 -1.25
C HIS A 76 -13.52 -7.58 0.19
N LYS A 77 -14.48 -8.02 1.01
CA LYS A 77 -14.55 -7.73 2.45
C LYS A 77 -13.32 -8.20 3.23
N THR A 78 -12.59 -9.19 2.69
CA THR A 78 -11.43 -9.82 3.35
C THR A 78 -10.20 -9.96 2.45
N CYS A 79 -10.31 -9.63 1.16
CA CYS A 79 -9.25 -9.83 0.18
C CYS A 79 -8.24 -8.68 0.25
N TYR A 80 -7.05 -8.96 0.79
CA TYR A 80 -5.98 -7.98 0.92
C TYR A 80 -5.64 -7.27 -0.41
N ARG A 81 -5.49 -8.02 -1.51
CA ARG A 81 -5.16 -7.44 -2.83
C ARG A 81 -6.23 -6.43 -3.29
N HIS A 82 -7.50 -6.74 -3.09
CA HIS A 82 -8.59 -5.82 -3.42
C HIS A 82 -8.49 -4.55 -2.56
N GLN A 83 -8.33 -4.71 -1.24
CA GLN A 83 -8.30 -3.59 -0.30
C GLN A 83 -7.15 -2.63 -0.59
N VAL A 84 -5.95 -3.13 -0.87
CA VAL A 84 -4.81 -2.25 -1.21
C VAL A 84 -5.00 -1.55 -2.56
N PHE A 85 -5.57 -2.22 -3.56
CA PHE A 85 -5.90 -1.59 -4.85
C PHE A 85 -6.96 -0.50 -4.66
N LYS A 86 -7.96 -0.75 -3.79
CA LYS A 86 -9.00 0.21 -3.49
C LYS A 86 -8.46 1.42 -2.72
N THR A 87 -7.56 1.24 -1.76
CA THR A 87 -6.84 2.34 -1.10
C THR A 87 -6.07 3.18 -2.13
N THR A 88 -5.31 2.54 -3.02
CA THR A 88 -4.57 3.27 -4.07
C THR A 88 -5.52 4.07 -4.97
N GLN A 89 -6.64 3.47 -5.39
CA GLN A 89 -7.64 4.15 -6.20
C GLN A 89 -8.19 5.40 -5.48
N CYS A 90 -8.65 5.26 -4.24
CA CYS A 90 -9.21 6.38 -3.48
C CYS A 90 -8.17 7.48 -3.23
N PHE A 91 -6.92 7.11 -2.94
CA PHE A 91 -5.82 8.06 -2.81
C PHE A 91 -5.60 8.82 -4.13
N ALA A 92 -5.45 8.11 -5.26
CA ALA A 92 -5.15 8.70 -6.55
C ALA A 92 -6.26 9.65 -7.02
N GLU A 93 -7.53 9.25 -6.84
CA GLU A 93 -8.70 10.08 -7.14
C GLU A 93 -8.68 11.37 -6.30
N LYS A 94 -8.39 11.26 -4.99
CA LYS A 94 -8.39 12.42 -4.09
C LYS A 94 -7.19 13.34 -4.30
N SER A 95 -6.01 12.78 -4.60
CA SER A 95 -4.78 13.56 -4.83
C SER A 95 -4.66 14.09 -6.26
N GLY A 96 -5.56 13.71 -7.17
CA GLY A 96 -5.51 14.10 -8.58
C GLY A 96 -4.40 13.44 -9.38
N LEU A 97 -3.93 12.26 -8.96
CA LEU A 97 -2.92 11.50 -9.71
C LEU A 97 -3.54 10.85 -10.94
N THR A 98 -2.85 10.94 -12.08
CA THR A 98 -3.23 10.22 -13.30
C THR A 98 -2.60 8.82 -13.33
N LEU A 99 -3.17 7.90 -14.11
CA LEU A 99 -2.74 6.49 -14.16
C LEU A 99 -1.30 6.31 -14.64
N GLU A 100 -0.74 7.29 -15.36
CA GLU A 100 0.63 7.28 -15.86
C GLU A 100 1.65 7.72 -14.81
N ARG A 101 1.20 8.35 -13.72
CA ARG A 101 2.05 8.96 -12.68
C ARG A 101 2.27 8.05 -11.47
N TYR A 102 1.61 6.89 -11.42
CA TYR A 102 1.79 5.95 -10.33
C TYR A 102 1.70 4.49 -10.76
N SER A 103 2.21 3.60 -9.90
CA SER A 103 2.05 2.16 -10.04
C SER A 103 1.91 1.48 -8.69
N ILE A 104 1.37 0.27 -8.67
CA ILE A 104 1.29 -0.58 -7.49
C ILE A 104 2.35 -1.68 -7.59
N ALA A 105 3.08 -1.93 -6.51
CA ALA A 105 4.05 -3.02 -6.40
C ALA A 105 4.02 -3.67 -5.01
N PHE A 106 4.67 -4.84 -4.90
CA PHE A 106 4.69 -5.65 -3.69
C PHE A 106 6.11 -5.95 -3.19
N GLN A 107 6.37 -5.64 -1.93
CA GLN A 107 7.67 -5.80 -1.27
C GLN A 107 7.73 -7.05 -0.38
N SER A 108 8.89 -7.30 0.23
CA SER A 108 9.12 -8.31 1.29
C SER A 108 8.76 -9.76 0.90
N ARG A 109 9.06 -10.17 -0.33
CA ARG A 109 8.87 -11.56 -0.79
C ARG A 109 9.92 -12.48 -0.17
N LEU A 110 9.49 -13.65 0.31
CA LEU A 110 10.38 -14.66 0.91
C LEU A 110 10.17 -16.07 0.34
N GLY A 111 11.26 -16.80 0.15
CA GLY A 111 11.20 -18.20 -0.27
C GLY A 111 10.79 -18.39 -1.74
N ARG A 112 10.32 -19.60 -2.08
CA ARG A 112 10.11 -20.03 -3.48
C ARG A 112 8.65 -20.06 -3.93
N ALA A 113 7.72 -19.63 -3.08
CA ALA A 113 6.30 -19.60 -3.44
C ALA A 113 6.04 -18.56 -4.55
N LYS A 114 4.89 -18.66 -5.22
CA LYS A 114 4.39 -17.54 -6.02
C LYS A 114 3.80 -16.48 -5.10
N TRP A 115 4.18 -15.23 -5.34
CA TRP A 115 3.78 -14.07 -4.56
C TRP A 115 3.08 -13.06 -5.45
N LEU A 116 2.25 -12.21 -4.86
CA LEU A 116 1.72 -11.04 -5.55
C LEU A 116 2.84 -10.23 -6.21
N GLY A 117 2.54 -9.71 -7.39
CA GLY A 117 3.45 -8.92 -8.21
C GLY A 117 2.74 -7.70 -8.82
N PRO A 118 3.52 -6.79 -9.45
CA PRO A 118 4.98 -6.83 -9.61
C PRO A 118 5.73 -6.62 -8.30
N ASN A 119 7.01 -7.04 -8.22
CA ASN A 119 7.82 -6.77 -7.03
C ASN A 119 8.29 -5.31 -7.01
N THR A 120 8.40 -4.71 -5.83
CA THR A 120 8.80 -3.31 -5.68
C THR A 120 10.23 -3.05 -6.17
N GLU A 121 11.18 -3.93 -5.87
CA GLU A 121 12.57 -3.78 -6.34
C GLU A 121 12.63 -3.85 -7.88
N ASP A 122 11.93 -4.81 -8.49
CA ASP A 122 11.83 -4.91 -9.95
C ASP A 122 11.25 -3.61 -10.55
N ARG A 123 10.18 -3.06 -9.96
CA ARG A 123 9.57 -1.80 -10.41
C ARG A 123 10.52 -0.61 -10.30
N ILE A 124 11.30 -0.54 -9.21
CA ILE A 124 12.33 0.51 -9.03
C ILE A 124 13.37 0.43 -10.15
N ARG A 125 13.90 -0.76 -10.46
CA ARG A 125 14.87 -0.96 -11.54
C ARG A 125 14.28 -0.63 -12.91
N GLU A 126 13.05 -1.04 -13.18
CA GLU A 126 12.34 -0.73 -14.43
C GLU A 126 12.17 0.78 -14.66
N LEU A 127 11.81 1.54 -13.62
CA LEU A 127 11.64 2.99 -13.71
C LEU A 127 12.97 3.69 -13.97
N ALA A 128 14.04 3.31 -13.25
CA ALA A 128 15.39 3.84 -13.48
C ALA A 128 15.87 3.57 -14.91
N ALA A 129 15.71 2.33 -15.39
CA ALA A 129 16.07 1.94 -16.75
C ALA A 129 15.25 2.67 -17.83
N SER A 130 14.03 3.09 -17.49
CA SER A 130 13.16 3.90 -18.36
C SER A 130 13.49 5.40 -18.32
N GLY A 131 14.51 5.80 -17.55
CA GLY A 131 15.02 7.17 -17.49
C GLY A 131 14.51 8.01 -16.33
N ALA A 132 13.71 7.46 -15.41
CA ALA A 132 13.31 8.17 -14.20
C ALA A 132 14.53 8.48 -13.33
N LYS A 133 14.62 9.70 -12.84
CA LYS A 133 15.70 10.22 -11.98
C LYS A 133 15.25 10.44 -10.56
N ASN A 134 14.00 10.82 -10.35
CA ASN A 134 13.45 11.11 -9.03
C ASN A 134 12.11 10.41 -8.86
N ILE A 135 12.02 9.44 -7.96
CA ILE A 135 10.78 8.70 -7.68
C ILE A 135 10.38 8.83 -6.22
N LEU A 136 9.08 8.72 -5.99
CA LEU A 136 8.49 8.63 -4.65
C LEU A 136 8.05 7.19 -4.40
N VAL A 137 8.14 6.74 -3.15
CA VAL A 137 7.53 5.48 -2.70
C VAL A 137 6.68 5.76 -1.47
N ILE A 138 5.47 5.21 -1.41
CA ILE A 138 4.59 5.27 -0.25
C ILE A 138 4.13 3.86 0.13
N CYS A 139 3.96 3.60 1.43
CA CYS A 139 3.60 2.28 1.97
C CYS A 139 2.28 2.28 2.77
N PRO A 140 1.09 2.45 2.14
CA PRO A 140 -0.16 2.68 2.87
C PRO A 140 -0.72 1.49 3.64
N ALA A 141 -0.12 0.29 3.53
CA ALA A 141 -0.48 -0.83 4.40
C ALA A 141 0.13 -0.71 5.81
N PHE A 142 1.03 0.24 6.04
CA PHE A 142 1.62 0.55 7.33
C PHE A 142 1.22 1.95 7.77
N VAL A 143 0.75 2.07 9.01
CA VAL A 143 0.42 3.37 9.63
C VAL A 143 1.59 3.95 10.44
N THR A 144 2.62 3.15 10.69
CA THR A 144 3.85 3.54 11.38
C THR A 144 5.05 2.99 10.62
N ASP A 145 6.13 3.77 10.58
CA ASP A 145 7.37 3.31 9.97
C ASP A 145 7.94 2.08 10.69
N CYS A 146 8.49 1.17 9.90
CA CYS A 146 9.03 -0.10 10.35
C CYS A 146 10.23 -0.52 9.50
N LEU A 147 10.75 -1.73 9.73
CA LEU A 147 11.89 -2.24 8.97
C LEU A 147 11.59 -2.27 7.47
N GLU A 148 10.38 -2.69 7.12
CA GLU A 148 9.91 -2.80 5.74
C GLU A 148 9.75 -1.45 5.04
N THR A 149 9.68 -0.33 5.77
CA THR A 149 9.66 1.01 5.16
C THR A 149 11.07 1.61 5.16
N LEU A 150 11.70 1.75 6.32
CA LEU A 150 12.98 2.46 6.45
C LEU A 150 14.16 1.66 5.87
N GLU A 151 14.26 0.37 6.18
CA GLU A 151 15.39 -0.44 5.70
C GLU A 151 15.18 -0.89 4.26
N GLU A 152 14.03 -1.53 3.99
CA GLU A 152 13.81 -2.18 2.70
C GLU A 152 13.55 -1.17 1.57
N ILE A 153 12.80 -0.10 1.85
CA ILE A 153 12.40 0.87 0.82
C ILE A 153 13.30 2.10 0.81
N GLU A 154 13.47 2.78 1.94
CA GLU A 154 14.26 4.02 1.96
C GLU A 154 15.74 3.75 1.72
N ILE A 155 16.37 2.85 2.48
CA ILE A 155 17.81 2.59 2.36
C ILE A 155 18.10 1.69 1.15
N ARG A 156 17.60 0.46 1.15
CA ARG A 156 17.93 -0.50 0.07
C ARG A 156 17.31 -0.12 -1.26
N GLY A 157 16.09 0.41 -1.26
CA GLY A 157 15.44 0.87 -2.48
C GLY A 157 16.20 2.03 -3.15
N GLN A 158 16.74 2.97 -2.36
CA GLN A 158 17.61 4.04 -2.87
C GLN A 158 18.87 3.47 -3.53
N ASP A 159 19.56 2.54 -2.87
CA ASP A 159 20.76 1.89 -3.42
C ASP A 159 20.44 1.21 -4.76
N VAL A 160 19.36 0.42 -4.81
CA VAL A 160 18.88 -0.25 -6.02
C VAL A 160 18.55 0.74 -7.14
N PHE A 161 17.89 1.84 -6.81
CA PHE A 161 17.50 2.86 -7.78
C PHE A 161 18.73 3.54 -8.39
N CYS A 162 19.71 3.91 -7.56
CA CYS A 162 20.98 4.47 -8.00
C CYS A 162 21.78 3.51 -8.87
N GLU A 163 21.91 2.24 -8.45
CA GLU A 163 22.59 1.20 -9.24
C GLU A 163 21.96 1.00 -10.61
N ALA A 164 20.64 1.16 -10.72
CA ALA A 164 19.90 1.04 -11.98
C ALA A 164 19.91 2.33 -12.83
N GLY A 165 20.55 3.41 -12.37
CA GLY A 165 20.72 4.66 -13.11
C GLY A 165 19.76 5.80 -12.74
N GLY A 166 18.96 5.63 -11.69
CA GLY A 166 18.20 6.71 -11.04
C GLY A 166 19.08 7.58 -10.15
N GLU A 167 18.51 8.64 -9.58
CA GLU A 167 19.24 9.57 -8.68
C GLU A 167 18.67 9.54 -7.26
N THR A 168 17.37 9.81 -7.11
CA THR A 168 16.73 9.91 -5.79
C THR A 168 15.44 9.09 -5.72
N LEU A 169 15.36 8.20 -4.73
CA LEU A 169 14.14 7.58 -4.25
C LEU A 169 13.80 8.22 -2.90
N THR A 170 12.62 8.82 -2.80
CA THR A 170 12.14 9.39 -1.52
C THR A 170 11.00 8.54 -0.98
N LEU A 171 11.19 7.98 0.22
CA LEU A 171 10.09 7.40 0.98
C LEU A 171 9.20 8.54 1.51
N ILE A 172 7.91 8.47 1.21
CA ILE A 172 6.88 9.24 1.92
C ILE A 172 6.66 8.52 3.25
N PRO A 173 6.93 9.17 4.41
CA PRO A 173 6.79 8.54 5.71
C PRO A 173 5.37 8.03 5.94
N CYS A 174 5.26 6.98 6.74
CA CYS A 174 3.96 6.53 7.25
C CYS A 174 3.25 7.65 8.03
N LEU A 175 1.96 7.44 8.32
CA LEU A 175 1.15 8.41 9.07
C LEU A 175 1.76 8.75 10.45
N ASN A 176 2.42 7.78 11.10
CA ASN A 176 3.13 7.96 12.37
C ASN A 176 2.27 8.72 13.40
N ASP A 177 2.72 9.89 13.84
CA ASP A 177 2.08 10.77 14.80
C ASP A 177 1.49 12.04 14.15
N GLN A 178 1.22 12.01 12.83
CA GLN A 178 0.54 13.09 12.12
C GLN A 178 -0.75 13.50 12.87
N PRO A 179 -0.92 14.78 13.24
CA PRO A 179 -2.04 15.23 14.06
C PRO A 179 -3.41 14.83 13.49
N GLU A 180 -3.62 15.00 12.18
CA GLU A 180 -4.86 14.64 11.50
C GLU A 180 -5.17 13.14 11.63
N TRP A 181 -4.17 12.28 11.49
CA TRP A 181 -4.34 10.83 11.67
C TRP A 181 -4.68 10.46 13.12
N VAL A 182 -4.00 11.08 14.08
CA VAL A 182 -4.27 10.86 15.51
C VAL A 182 -5.70 11.29 15.86
N GLU A 183 -6.19 12.39 15.30
CA GLU A 183 -7.58 12.85 15.47
C GLU A 183 -8.59 11.85 14.88
N VAL A 184 -8.32 11.32 13.68
CA VAL A 184 -9.15 10.29 13.04
C VAL A 184 -9.24 9.05 13.92
N LEU A 185 -8.11 8.50 14.38
CA LEU A 185 -8.07 7.36 15.29
C LEU A 185 -8.84 7.62 16.58
N ALA A 186 -8.64 8.78 17.20
CA ALA A 186 -9.35 9.16 18.42
C ALA A 186 -10.87 9.27 18.20
N SER A 187 -11.31 9.63 16.99
CA SER A 187 -12.74 9.69 16.65
C SER A 187 -13.37 8.30 16.54
N TRP A 188 -12.64 7.31 16.04
CA TRP A 188 -13.11 5.93 15.89
C TRP A 188 -13.19 5.15 17.20
N CYS A 189 -12.45 5.60 18.22
CA CYS A 189 -12.45 4.97 19.55
C CYS A 189 -13.58 5.45 20.47
N LYS A 190 -14.41 6.42 20.05
CA LYS A 190 -15.52 6.97 20.84
C LYS A 190 -16.78 6.11 20.70
#